data_AF-A0A0U3FF10-F1
#
_entry.id   AF-A0A0U3FF10-F1
#
_cell.length_a   1.000
_cell.length_b   1.000
_cell.length_c   1.000
_cell.angle_alpha   90.00
_cell.angle_beta   90.00
_cell.angle_gamma   90.00
#
_symmetry.space_group_name_H-M   'P 1'
#
loop_
_entity.id
_entity.type
_entity.pdbx_description
1 polymer ?
#
loop_
_entity_poly.entity_id
_entity_poly.type
_entity_poly.pdbx_seq_one_letter_code
_entity_poly.pdbx_strand_id
1 'polypeptide(L)'
;MRRKYGVADTTFSRIDMGAIAIKTITKEDPDAEIVRYTVPGIKDLPVAAKRLLDSGCDGVITLGWVGKSMLDKYSYLAASIGLITTQIITSKHVIDVTIHEDEAEDEEQLKNIAIDRVTKHSINLVKLIRDGKNSLTPFAGKGLRQGYGNAGPIED
;
A
#
# COMPACT_ATOMS: atom_id res chain seq x y z
N MET A 1 -3.21 20.48 -13.01
CA MET A 1 -1.98 20.00 -12.36
C MET A 1 -1.97 18.48 -12.47
N ARG A 2 -0.85 17.86 -12.84
CA ARG A 2 -0.75 16.41 -13.01
C ARG A 2 -0.82 15.75 -11.62
N ARG A 3 -1.71 14.75 -11.42
CA ARG A 3 -1.78 14.00 -10.15
C ARG A 3 -0.48 13.25 -9.94
N LYS A 4 0.03 13.23 -8.71
CA LYS A 4 1.34 12.67 -8.39
C LYS A 4 1.24 11.61 -7.32
N TYR A 5 1.61 10.38 -7.64
CA TYR A 5 1.58 9.25 -6.70
C TYR A 5 3.00 8.90 -6.24
N GLY A 6 3.17 8.66 -4.94
CA GLY A 6 4.42 8.12 -4.41
C GLY A 6 4.33 6.61 -4.22
N VAL A 7 5.39 5.89 -4.59
CA VAL A 7 5.54 4.45 -4.36
C VAL A 7 6.80 4.25 -3.52
N ALA A 8 6.63 3.84 -2.26
CA ALA A 8 7.75 3.52 -1.39
C ALA A 8 7.82 2.02 -1.13
N ASP A 9 8.97 1.40 -1.37
CA ASP A 9 9.17 -0.04 -1.21
C ASP A 9 10.50 -0.36 -0.55
N THR A 10 10.76 -1.65 -0.30
CA THR A 10 11.89 -2.08 0.51
C THR A 10 12.80 -3.05 -0.23
N THR A 11 14.10 -2.99 0.03
CA THR A 11 15.05 -4.04 -0.40
C THR A 11 14.87 -5.33 0.39
N PHE A 12 14.25 -5.26 1.58
CA PHE A 12 13.90 -6.43 2.39
C PHE A 12 12.79 -7.28 1.76
N SER A 13 11.92 -6.67 0.94
CA SER A 13 10.87 -7.38 0.25
C SER A 13 11.43 -8.43 -0.71
N ARG A 14 10.85 -9.63 -0.66
CA ARG A 14 11.23 -10.74 -1.55
C ARG A 14 10.55 -10.68 -2.91
N ILE A 15 9.70 -9.68 -3.12
CA ILE A 15 8.95 -9.43 -4.36
C ILE A 15 9.06 -7.95 -4.71
N ASP A 16 9.31 -7.63 -5.99
CA ASP A 16 9.26 -6.25 -6.50
C ASP A 16 7.80 -5.78 -6.62
N MET A 17 7.21 -5.49 -5.47
CA MET A 17 5.87 -4.93 -5.37
C MET A 17 5.79 -3.52 -5.97
N GLY A 18 6.91 -2.78 -5.99
CA GLY A 18 6.98 -1.43 -6.55
C GLY A 18 6.64 -1.43 -8.04
N ALA A 19 7.20 -2.37 -8.80
CA ALA A 19 6.87 -2.54 -10.21
C ALA A 19 5.39 -2.86 -10.45
N ILE A 20 4.78 -3.69 -9.60
CA ILE A 20 3.35 -4.04 -9.66
C ILE A 20 2.47 -2.81 -9.42
N ALA A 21 2.81 -2.02 -8.39
CA ALA A 21 2.10 -0.80 -8.06
C ALA A 21 2.19 0.23 -9.20
N ILE A 22 3.40 0.49 -9.72
CA ILE A 22 3.62 1.43 -10.83
C ILE A 22 2.81 1.02 -12.06
N LYS A 23 2.87 -0.26 -12.45
CA LYS A 23 2.11 -0.79 -13.58
C LYS A 23 0.60 -0.59 -13.39
N THR A 24 0.10 -0.88 -12.20
CA THR A 24 -1.32 -0.72 -11.88
C THR A 24 -1.75 0.74 -11.88
N ILE A 25 -1.01 1.63 -11.20
CA ILE A 25 -1.31 3.07 -11.16
C ILE A 25 -1.29 3.66 -12.57
N THR A 26 -0.29 3.31 -13.39
CA THR A 26 -0.19 3.79 -14.78
C THR A 26 -1.37 3.35 -15.62
N LYS A 27 -1.88 2.12 -15.40
CA LYS A 27 -3.06 1.61 -16.10
C LYS A 27 -4.33 2.36 -15.68
N GLU A 28 -4.49 2.61 -14.38
CA GLU A 28 -5.70 3.23 -13.83
C GLU A 28 -5.73 4.75 -14.04
N ASP A 29 -4.59 5.44 -13.99
CA ASP A 29 -4.46 6.89 -14.22
C ASP A 29 -3.26 7.18 -15.15
N PRO A 30 -3.44 7.02 -16.48
CA PRO A 30 -2.36 7.16 -17.48
C PRO A 30 -1.69 8.54 -17.49
N ASP A 31 -2.44 9.56 -17.08
CA ASP A 31 -1.98 10.94 -17.02
C ASP A 31 -1.27 11.27 -15.71
N ALA A 32 -0.98 10.31 -14.84
CA ALA A 32 -0.33 10.58 -13.56
C ALA A 32 1.20 10.70 -13.66
N GLU A 33 1.81 11.41 -12.71
CA GLU A 33 3.23 11.32 -12.39
C GLU A 33 3.42 10.30 -11.26
N ILE A 34 4.46 9.47 -11.33
CA ILE A 34 4.78 8.48 -10.29
C ILE A 34 6.23 8.68 -9.86
N VAL A 35 6.45 8.77 -8.54
CA VAL A 35 7.79 8.86 -7.94
C VAL A 35 8.02 7.65 -7.06
N ARG A 36 9.08 6.88 -7.35
CA ARG A 36 9.48 5.72 -6.57
C ARG A 36 10.58 6.08 -5.57
N TYR A 37 10.51 5.55 -4.35
CA TYR A 37 11.56 5.64 -3.34
C TYR A 37 11.74 4.32 -2.60
N THR A 38 12.85 3.62 -2.87
CA THR A 38 13.20 2.37 -2.19
C THR A 38 14.07 2.63 -0.96
N VAL A 39 13.75 1.95 0.14
CA VAL A 39 14.46 2.01 1.43
C VAL A 39 14.88 0.60 1.91
N PRO A 40 15.72 0.46 2.94
CA PRO A 40 16.16 -0.86 3.39
C PRO A 40 15.03 -1.78 3.87
N GLY A 41 14.15 -1.28 4.75
CA GLY A 41 13.09 -2.09 5.35
C GLY A 41 11.90 -1.28 5.86
N ILE A 42 10.96 -1.97 6.50
CA ILE A 42 9.66 -1.39 6.90
C ILE A 42 9.78 -0.20 7.86
N LYS A 43 10.83 -0.16 8.70
CA LYS A 43 11.06 0.93 9.66
C LYS A 43 11.41 2.26 8.98
N ASP A 44 11.85 2.21 7.73
CA ASP A 44 12.22 3.38 6.94
C ASP A 44 11.05 3.90 6.08
N LEU A 45 9.98 3.11 5.92
CA LEU A 45 8.80 3.50 5.14
C LEU A 45 8.09 4.76 5.67
N PRO A 46 7.95 5.01 7.00
CA PRO A 46 7.33 6.23 7.49
C PRO A 46 7.99 7.51 6.98
N VAL A 47 9.32 7.57 7.02
CA VAL A 47 10.07 8.75 6.55
C VAL A 47 10.11 8.81 5.02
N ALA A 48 10.17 7.67 4.33
CA ALA A 48 10.06 7.62 2.87
C ALA A 48 8.72 8.18 2.38
N ALA A 49 7.62 7.74 3.01
CA ALA A 49 6.29 8.24 2.71
C ALA A 49 6.17 9.75 2.98
N LYS A 50 6.65 10.21 4.14
CA LYS A 50 6.64 11.65 4.45
C LYS A 50 7.41 12.46 3.41
N ARG A 51 8.61 12.03 3.01
CA ARG A 51 9.43 12.71 1.99
C ARG A 51 8.74 12.77 0.63
N LEU A 52 8.08 11.69 0.21
CA LEU A 52 7.30 11.68 -1.03
C LEU A 52 6.14 12.69 -0.97
N LEU A 53 5.40 12.72 0.14
CA LEU A 53 4.31 13.68 0.35
C LEU A 53 4.80 15.13 0.38
N ASP A 54 5.92 15.40 1.06
CA ASP A 54 6.58 16.71 1.11
C ASP A 54 7.08 17.14 -0.29
N SER A 55 7.44 16.18 -1.15
CA SER A 55 7.84 16.42 -2.56
C SER A 55 6.67 16.67 -3.52
N GLY A 56 5.45 16.75 -2.98
CA GLY A 56 4.24 17.09 -3.73
C GLY A 56 3.39 15.90 -4.18
N CYS A 57 3.66 14.67 -3.73
CA CYS A 57 2.74 13.55 -3.98
C CYS A 57 1.38 13.80 -3.30
N ASP A 58 0.29 13.51 -4.01
CA ASP A 58 -1.09 13.65 -3.52
C ASP A 58 -1.48 12.49 -2.59
N GLY A 59 -0.87 11.32 -2.81
CA GLY A 59 -0.95 10.16 -1.92
C GLY A 59 0.23 9.21 -2.16
N VAL A 60 0.46 8.33 -1.21
CA VAL A 60 1.57 7.35 -1.26
C VAL A 60 1.04 5.94 -1.03
N ILE A 61 1.61 4.96 -1.72
CA ILE A 61 1.51 3.54 -1.35
C ILE A 61 2.86 3.09 -0.78
N THR A 62 2.83 2.45 0.40
CA THR A 62 4.02 1.85 1.02
C THR A 62 3.95 0.34 0.92
N LEU A 63 5.07 -0.30 0.57
CA LEU A 63 5.15 -1.70 0.19
C LEU A 63 6.16 -2.42 1.10
N GLY A 64 5.65 -2.97 2.20
CA GLY A 64 6.41 -3.60 3.27
C GLY A 64 6.43 -5.12 3.21
N TRP A 65 7.46 -5.72 3.79
CA TRP A 65 7.60 -7.17 3.94
C TRP A 65 8.02 -7.49 5.37
N VAL A 66 7.36 -8.48 5.98
CA VAL A 66 7.53 -8.84 7.38
C VAL A 66 7.86 -10.32 7.47
N GLY A 67 8.98 -10.65 8.13
CA GLY A 67 9.40 -12.03 8.37
C GLY A 67 8.48 -12.76 9.35
N LYS A 68 8.73 -14.07 9.54
CA LYS A 68 7.88 -14.94 10.36
C LYS A 68 8.02 -14.73 11.87
N SER A 69 9.03 -14.00 12.33
CA SER A 69 9.32 -13.90 13.77
C SER A 69 8.40 -12.90 14.46
N MET A 70 8.17 -13.09 15.76
CA MET A 70 7.46 -12.10 16.58
C MET A 70 8.17 -10.74 16.61
N LEU A 71 9.51 -10.73 16.50
CA LEU A 71 10.30 -9.49 16.44
C LEU A 71 10.02 -8.69 15.15
N ASP A 72 9.76 -9.39 14.04
CA ASP A 72 9.38 -8.75 12.78
C ASP A 72 8.00 -8.10 12.91
N LYS A 73 7.05 -8.76 13.57
CA LYS A 73 5.71 -8.21 13.85
C LYS A 73 5.77 -6.97 14.74
N TYR A 74 6.64 -6.93 15.75
CA TYR A 74 6.86 -5.72 16.55
C TYR A 74 7.49 -4.60 15.74
N SER A 75 8.42 -4.93 14.83
CA SER A 75 8.99 -3.94 13.91
C SER A 75 7.91 -3.36 12.97
N TYR A 76 6.99 -4.19 12.50
CA TYR A 76 5.83 -3.73 11.72
C TYR A 76 4.90 -2.85 12.54
N LEU A 77 4.56 -3.21 13.78
CA LEU A 77 3.73 -2.36 14.64
C LEU A 77 4.33 -0.96 14.80
N ALA A 78 5.64 -0.86 15.07
CA ALA A 78 6.33 0.42 15.17
C ALA A 78 6.30 1.21 13.85
N ALA A 79 6.52 0.54 12.71
CA ALA A 79 6.41 1.15 11.39
C ALA A 79 4.99 1.65 11.09
N SER A 80 3.97 0.86 11.41
CA SER A 80 2.56 1.18 11.19
C SER A 80 2.12 2.41 12.01
N ILE A 81 2.56 2.51 13.28
CA ILE A 81 2.35 3.73 14.10
C ILE A 81 3.01 4.95 13.43
N GLY A 82 4.22 4.79 12.88
CA GLY A 82 4.89 5.83 12.11
C GLY A 82 4.10 6.26 10.87
N LEU A 83 3.55 5.32 10.11
CA LEU A 83 2.73 5.60 8.92
C LEU A 83 1.41 6.29 9.27
N ILE A 84 0.74 5.86 10.35
CA ILE A 84 -0.45 6.53 10.88
C ILE A 84 -0.10 7.98 11.25
N THR A 85 0.99 8.17 11.97
CA THR A 85 1.45 9.51 12.35
C THR A 85 1.72 10.38 11.12
N THR A 86 2.42 9.85 10.11
CA THR A 86 2.66 10.53 8.83
C THR A 86 1.35 10.98 8.19
N GLN A 87 0.33 10.11 8.09
CA GLN A 87 -0.96 10.47 7.50
C GLN A 87 -1.65 11.62 8.23
N ILE A 88 -1.66 11.58 9.57
CA ILE A 88 -2.29 12.62 10.39
C ILE A 88 -1.59 13.97 10.23
N ILE A 89 -0.26 14.01 10.32
CA ILE A 89 0.49 15.27 10.25
C ILE A 89 0.51 15.89 8.85
N THR A 90 0.36 15.09 7.79
CA THR A 90 0.32 15.59 6.40
C THR A 90 -1.09 15.78 5.86
N SER A 91 -2.12 15.26 6.54
CA SER A 91 -3.51 15.21 6.03
C SER A 91 -3.61 14.59 4.64
N LYS A 92 -2.77 13.59 4.35
CA LYS A 92 -2.71 12.88 3.07
C LYS A 92 -2.70 11.39 3.30
N HIS A 93 -3.28 10.64 2.37
CA HIS A 93 -3.36 9.19 2.49
C HIS A 93 -2.01 8.52 2.24
N VAL A 94 -1.70 7.55 3.09
CA VAL A 94 -0.63 6.58 2.90
C VAL A 94 -1.25 5.20 2.98
N ILE A 95 -1.34 4.51 1.85
CA ILE A 95 -1.90 3.16 1.76
C ILE A 95 -0.80 2.17 2.13
N ASP A 96 -0.88 1.66 3.36
CA ASP A 96 0.03 0.63 3.87
C ASP A 96 -0.32 -0.74 3.30
N VAL A 97 0.58 -1.28 2.48
CA VAL A 97 0.52 -2.64 1.95
C VAL A 97 1.72 -3.40 2.46
N THR A 98 1.49 -4.19 3.50
CA THR A 98 2.52 -5.04 4.09
C THR A 98 2.12 -6.51 3.93
N ILE A 99 3.09 -7.35 3.52
CA ILE A 99 2.94 -8.80 3.40
C ILE A 99 3.72 -9.47 4.53
N HIS A 100 3.07 -10.34 5.30
CA HIS A 100 3.74 -11.18 6.28
C HIS A 100 3.97 -12.57 5.71
N GLU A 101 5.17 -13.12 5.93
CA GLU A 101 5.55 -14.43 5.41
C GLU A 101 4.74 -15.60 6.00
N ASP A 102 4.00 -15.38 7.09
CA ASP A 102 3.12 -16.37 7.70
C ASP A 102 1.66 -16.31 7.19
N GLU A 103 1.37 -15.46 6.19
CA GLU A 103 0.05 -15.40 5.53
C GLU A 103 -0.19 -16.57 4.55
N ALA A 104 0.85 -17.30 4.18
CA ALA A 104 0.78 -18.41 3.24
C ALA A 104 1.68 -19.57 3.68
N GLU A 105 1.29 -20.78 3.27
CA GLU A 105 2.05 -21.99 3.57
C GLU A 105 3.25 -22.17 2.62
N ASP A 106 3.16 -21.60 1.41
CA ASP A 106 4.18 -21.68 0.38
C ASP A 106 4.46 -20.32 -0.30
N GLU A 107 5.61 -20.23 -0.97
CA GLU A 107 6.08 -18.99 -1.60
C GLU A 107 5.26 -18.59 -2.84
N GLU A 108 4.64 -19.54 -3.53
CA GLU A 108 3.81 -19.27 -4.70
C GLU A 108 2.50 -18.59 -4.27
N GLN A 109 1.85 -19.14 -3.25
CA GLN A 109 0.67 -18.54 -2.63
C GLN A 109 1.01 -17.16 -2.04
N LEU A 110 2.14 -17.02 -1.34
CA LEU A 110 2.57 -15.73 -0.79
C LEU A 110 2.77 -14.69 -1.89
N LYS A 111 3.35 -15.10 -3.03
CA LYS A 111 3.52 -14.24 -4.20
C LYS A 111 2.18 -13.83 -4.81
N ASN A 112 1.23 -14.74 -4.91
CA ASN A 112 -0.11 -14.44 -5.40
C ASN A 112 -0.86 -13.45 -4.49
N ILE A 113 -0.74 -13.62 -3.16
CA ILE A 113 -1.27 -12.68 -2.16
C ILE A 113 -0.65 -11.29 -2.37
N ALA A 114 0.68 -11.21 -2.50
CA ALA A 114 1.38 -9.96 -2.71
C ALA A 114 0.91 -9.25 -4.00
N ILE A 115 0.83 -9.97 -5.12
CA ILE A 115 0.37 -9.41 -6.41
C ILE A 115 -1.07 -8.88 -6.29
N ASP A 116 -1.99 -9.68 -5.75
CA ASP A 116 -3.39 -9.30 -5.61
C ASP A 116 -3.56 -8.08 -4.69
N ARG A 117 -2.91 -8.11 -3.52
CA ARG A 117 -3.00 -7.04 -2.53
C ARG A 117 -2.47 -5.73 -3.08
N VAL A 118 -1.27 -5.75 -3.65
CA VAL A 118 -0.64 -4.54 -4.22
C VAL A 118 -1.50 -3.97 -5.35
N THR A 119 -2.03 -4.83 -6.23
CA THR A 119 -2.89 -4.40 -7.34
C THR A 119 -4.16 -3.72 -6.83
N LYS A 120 -4.90 -4.37 -5.92
CA LYS A 120 -6.15 -3.82 -5.38
C LYS A 120 -5.94 -2.53 -4.59
N HIS A 121 -4.88 -2.45 -3.78
CA HIS A 121 -4.58 -1.24 -3.03
C HIS A 121 -4.07 -0.10 -3.91
N SER A 122 -3.37 -0.39 -5.01
CA SER A 122 -3.00 0.62 -6.00
C SER A 122 -4.24 1.22 -6.67
N ILE A 123 -5.23 0.39 -7.01
CA ILE A 123 -6.54 0.86 -7.54
C ILE A 123 -7.24 1.74 -6.50
N ASN A 124 -7.26 1.33 -5.22
CA ASN A 124 -7.86 2.12 -4.15
C ASN A 124 -7.18 3.47 -3.96
N LEU A 125 -5.83 3.51 -4.04
CA LEU A 125 -5.09 4.77 -4.00
C LEU A 125 -5.52 5.70 -5.15
N VAL A 126 -5.59 5.18 -6.38
CA VAL A 126 -6.05 5.98 -7.54
C VAL A 126 -7.48 6.48 -7.33
N LYS A 127 -8.41 5.63 -6.89
CA LYS A 127 -9.80 6.05 -6.59
C LYS A 127 -9.85 7.18 -5.56
N LEU A 128 -9.10 7.07 -4.47
CA LEU A 128 -9.10 8.11 -3.42
C LEU A 128 -8.53 9.45 -3.91
N ILE A 129 -7.44 9.41 -4.68
CA ILE A 129 -6.75 10.62 -5.14
C ILE A 129 -7.42 11.25 -6.36
N ARG A 130 -7.76 10.46 -7.38
CA ARG A 130 -8.34 10.94 -8.63
C ARG A 130 -9.83 11.19 -8.52
N ASP A 131 -10.57 10.24 -7.94
CA ASP A 131 -12.04 10.25 -7.93
C ASP A 131 -12.60 10.83 -6.62
N GLY A 132 -11.73 11.08 -5.63
CA GLY A 132 -12.03 11.76 -4.39
C GLY A 132 -12.69 10.87 -3.33
N LYS A 133 -13.02 11.49 -2.19
CA LYS A 133 -13.45 10.81 -0.95
C LYS A 133 -14.69 9.92 -1.07
N ASN A 134 -15.57 10.19 -2.05
CA ASN A 134 -16.82 9.44 -2.23
C ASN A 134 -16.65 8.22 -3.15
N SER A 135 -15.48 8.03 -3.76
CA SER A 135 -15.23 6.96 -4.74
C SER A 135 -15.40 5.55 -4.16
N LEU A 136 -15.19 5.38 -2.85
CA LEU A 136 -15.34 4.10 -2.16
C LEU A 136 -16.70 3.93 -1.47
N THR A 137 -17.51 4.98 -1.34
CA THR A 137 -18.81 4.94 -0.65
C THR A 137 -19.76 3.86 -1.18
N PRO A 138 -19.89 3.61 -2.50
CA PRO A 138 -20.76 2.54 -3.01
C PRO A 138 -20.37 1.12 -2.55
N PHE A 139 -19.14 0.94 -2.08
CA PHE A 139 -18.61 -0.35 -1.63
C PHE A 139 -18.61 -0.50 -0.10
N ALA A 140 -19.13 0.49 0.62
CA ALA A 140 -19.22 0.44 2.08
C ALA A 140 -20.02 -0.79 2.53
N GLY A 141 -19.47 -1.54 3.50
CA GLY A 141 -20.11 -2.73 4.06
C GLY A 141 -20.14 -3.98 3.15
N LYS A 142 -19.46 -3.97 2.00
CA LYS A 142 -19.48 -5.11 1.05
C LYS A 142 -18.47 -6.22 1.34
N GLY A 143 -17.65 -6.09 2.39
CA GLY A 143 -16.67 -7.10 2.78
C GLY A 143 -15.57 -7.37 1.73
N LEU A 144 -15.15 -6.36 0.97
CA LEU A 144 -14.09 -6.50 -0.03
C LEU A 144 -12.73 -6.80 0.63
N ARG A 145 -11.99 -7.81 0.14
CA ARG A 145 -10.67 -8.20 0.67
C ARG A 145 -9.56 -8.05 -0.38
N GLN A 146 -8.34 -7.81 0.12
CA GLN A 146 -7.12 -7.67 -0.67
C GLN A 146 -6.08 -8.71 -0.24
N GLY A 147 -5.84 -9.71 -1.08
CA GLY A 147 -5.02 -10.90 -0.79
C GLY A 147 -5.83 -12.20 -0.63
N TYR A 148 -7.15 -12.13 -0.45
CA TYR A 148 -8.05 -13.28 -0.39
C TYR A 148 -9.40 -12.97 -1.08
N GLY A 149 -10.26 -13.99 -1.23
CA GLY A 149 -11.63 -13.80 -1.69
C GLY A 149 -12.42 -12.85 -0.78
N ASN A 150 -13.33 -12.06 -1.36
CA ASN A 150 -14.18 -11.14 -0.60
C ASN A 150 -14.96 -11.89 0.49
N ALA A 151 -15.06 -11.31 1.68
CA ALA A 151 -15.89 -11.85 2.76
C ALA A 151 -17.39 -11.81 2.44
N GLY A 152 -17.77 -10.85 1.58
CA GLY A 152 -19.17 -10.50 1.35
C GLY A 152 -19.75 -9.63 2.47
N PRO A 153 -20.92 -9.03 2.24
CA PRO A 153 -21.67 -8.37 3.31
C PRO A 153 -22.15 -9.41 4.33
N ILE A 154 -22.25 -8.99 5.59
CA ILE A 154 -23.07 -9.69 6.59
C ILE A 154 -24.44 -9.06 6.45
N GLU A 155 -25.40 -9.83 5.95
CA GLU A 155 -26.80 -9.42 5.89
C GLU A 155 -27.45 -9.64 7.27
N ASP A 156 -28.43 -8.79 7.61
CA ASP A 156 -29.29 -8.97 8.79
C ASP A 156 -30.33 -10.09 8.55
#